data_AF-A0A848XNM9-F1
#
_entry.id   AF-A0A848XNM9-F1
#
_cell.length_a   1.000
_cell.length_b   1.000
_cell.length_c   1.000
_cell.angle_alpha   90.00
_cell.angle_beta   90.00
_cell.angle_gamma   90.00
#
_symmetry.space_group_name_H-M   'P 1'
#
loop_
_entity.id
_entity.type
_entity.pdbx_description
1 polymer ?
#
loop_
_entity_poly.entity_id
_entity_poly.type
_entity_poly.pdbx_seq_one_letter_code
_entity_poly.pdbx_strand_id
1 'polypeptide(L)'
;MHRGFLILSSLVATVVISAGCEPEDLSLPTAEDVTTAYQYSGDLTAEMSGNVAVVTISQPYAQLRRGGTIWAKVGPYIVLFSQPTLDLFQTYGGLAAIRVVTVTGSGQAVATATLLRDGLNELTWRRALNIAGRARRDGTERVTVLEELINWGEEHTEFEYDPRYIRRR
;
A
#
# COMPACT_ATOMS: atom_id res chain seq x y z
N MET A 1 -14.42 -64.77 50.62
CA MET A 1 -14.11 -63.37 50.96
C MET A 1 -12.72 -63.03 50.43
N HIS A 2 -12.63 -61.91 49.68
CA HIS A 2 -11.43 -61.13 49.27
C HIS A 2 -10.43 -61.81 48.31
N ARG A 3 -10.48 -61.53 46.99
CA ARG A 3 -9.98 -60.36 46.22
C ARG A 3 -8.44 -60.19 46.26
N GLY A 4 -7.76 -60.72 45.23
CA GLY A 4 -6.42 -60.32 44.82
C GLY A 4 -6.48 -59.43 43.58
N PHE A 5 -5.86 -58.26 43.67
CA PHE A 5 -5.98 -57.11 42.78
C PHE A 5 -5.02 -57.26 41.58
N LEU A 6 -5.54 -57.25 40.35
CA LEU A 6 -4.75 -57.18 39.11
C LEU A 6 -4.30 -55.74 38.89
N ILE A 7 -2.99 -55.52 38.80
CA ILE A 7 -2.38 -54.28 38.30
C ILE A 7 -1.93 -54.59 36.88
N LEU A 8 -2.52 -53.93 35.87
CA LEU A 8 -1.91 -53.89 34.54
C LEU A 8 -2.23 -52.56 33.82
N SER A 9 -1.22 -51.69 33.85
CA SER A 9 -0.73 -50.83 32.77
C SER A 9 -1.75 -50.03 31.93
N SER A 10 -1.90 -48.75 32.28
CA SER A 10 -2.48 -47.73 31.40
C SER A 10 -1.38 -47.19 30.47
N LEU A 11 -1.51 -47.47 29.18
CA LEU A 11 -0.65 -46.94 28.10
C LEU A 11 -1.20 -45.56 27.70
N VAL A 12 -0.56 -44.48 28.16
CA VAL A 12 -0.88 -43.12 27.70
C VAL A 12 -0.16 -42.88 26.38
N ALA A 13 -0.90 -42.93 25.27
CA ALA A 13 -0.42 -42.53 23.96
C ALA A 13 -0.36 -41.00 23.88
N THR A 14 0.83 -40.42 24.01
CA THR A 14 1.06 -38.99 23.79
C THR A 14 1.00 -38.70 22.29
N VAL A 15 -0.10 -38.14 21.83
CA VAL A 15 -0.24 -37.57 20.48
C VAL A 15 0.58 -36.27 20.44
N VAL A 16 1.74 -36.32 19.81
CA VAL A 16 2.53 -35.12 19.47
C VAL A 16 1.81 -34.44 18.30
N ILE A 17 1.03 -33.41 18.60
CA ILE A 17 0.48 -32.52 17.59
C ILE A 17 1.66 -31.68 17.08
N SER A 18 2.23 -32.07 15.95
CA SER A 18 3.13 -31.22 15.18
C SER A 18 2.35 -29.99 14.73
N ALA A 19 2.48 -28.88 15.46
CA ALA A 19 2.09 -27.57 14.96
C ALA A 19 2.92 -27.31 13.69
N GLY A 20 2.28 -27.41 12.53
CA GLY A 20 2.89 -27.13 11.25
C GLY A 20 3.32 -25.67 11.21
N CYS A 21 4.62 -25.43 11.36
CA CYS A 21 5.22 -24.15 11.06
C CYS A 21 5.35 -24.11 9.54
N GLU A 22 4.32 -23.60 8.86
CA GLU A 22 4.40 -23.34 7.43
C GLU A 22 5.40 -22.18 7.24
N PRO A 23 6.42 -22.33 6.39
CA PRO A 23 7.41 -21.28 6.20
C PRO A 23 6.72 -20.03 5.68
N GLU A 24 6.95 -18.90 6.35
CA GLU A 24 6.41 -17.61 5.94
C GLU A 24 6.92 -17.26 4.53
N ASP A 25 5.99 -16.92 3.64
CA ASP A 25 6.34 -16.52 2.28
C ASP A 25 6.97 -15.12 2.31
N LEU A 26 8.28 -15.06 2.05
CA LEU A 26 9.05 -13.82 1.98
C LEU A 26 9.38 -13.42 0.54
N SER A 27 8.59 -13.90 -0.43
CA SER A 27 8.75 -13.53 -1.83
C SER A 27 8.63 -12.02 -2.02
N LEU A 28 9.44 -11.50 -2.97
CA LEU A 28 9.46 -10.10 -3.36
C LEU A 28 9.06 -10.00 -4.84
N PRO A 29 8.34 -8.93 -5.23
CA PRO A 29 8.08 -8.67 -6.64
C PRO A 29 9.36 -8.19 -7.33
N THR A 30 9.41 -8.39 -8.64
CA THR A 30 10.34 -7.66 -9.49
C THR A 30 9.81 -6.26 -9.77
N ALA A 31 10.68 -5.35 -10.21
CA ALA A 31 10.26 -4.01 -10.66
C ALA A 31 9.25 -4.07 -11.84
N GLU A 32 9.36 -5.09 -12.69
CA GLU A 32 8.45 -5.33 -13.80
C GLU A 32 7.07 -5.79 -13.31
N ASP A 33 7.02 -6.68 -12.30
CA ASP A 33 5.76 -7.10 -11.66
C ASP A 33 5.01 -5.89 -11.09
N VAL A 34 5.72 -5.03 -10.35
CA VAL A 34 5.14 -3.81 -9.78
C VAL A 34 4.63 -2.88 -10.88
N THR A 35 5.45 -2.61 -11.91
CA THR A 35 5.05 -1.72 -13.01
C THR A 35 3.81 -2.24 -13.73
N THR A 36 3.77 -3.54 -14.00
CA THR A 36 2.69 -4.20 -14.74
C THR A 36 1.39 -4.28 -13.93
N ALA A 37 1.48 -4.34 -12.59
CA ALA A 37 0.30 -4.35 -11.73
C ALA A 37 -0.52 -3.05 -11.86
N TYR A 38 0.13 -1.91 -12.10
CA TYR A 38 -0.56 -0.62 -12.20
C TYR A 38 -1.00 -0.31 -13.63
N GLN A 39 -2.32 -0.32 -13.87
CA GLN A 39 -2.92 0.26 -15.08
C GLN A 39 -3.00 1.79 -14.97
N TYR A 40 -1.85 2.45 -14.98
CA TYR A 40 -1.75 3.91 -14.88
C TYR A 40 -1.73 4.55 -16.27
N SER A 41 -2.54 5.60 -16.47
CA SER A 41 -2.70 6.25 -17.78
C SER A 41 -1.59 7.23 -18.14
N GLY A 42 -0.72 7.59 -17.18
CA GLY A 42 0.47 8.41 -17.40
C GLY A 42 1.76 7.58 -17.38
N ASP A 43 2.89 8.28 -17.39
CA ASP A 43 4.19 7.61 -17.23
C ASP A 43 4.34 7.10 -15.80
N LEU A 44 4.50 5.78 -15.65
CA LEU A 44 4.77 5.09 -14.40
C LEU A 44 5.97 4.18 -14.58
N THR A 45 6.90 4.24 -13.64
CA THR A 45 8.03 3.31 -13.53
C THR A 45 8.12 2.80 -12.11
N ALA A 46 8.53 1.55 -11.92
CA ALA A 46 8.83 1.03 -10.60
C ALA A 46 10.29 0.56 -10.51
N GLU A 47 10.82 0.59 -9.29
CA GLU A 47 12.09 -0.02 -8.92
C GLU A 47 11.97 -0.66 -7.53
N MET A 48 12.88 -1.57 -7.20
CA MET A 48 12.95 -2.22 -5.89
C MET A 48 14.12 -1.64 -5.09
N SER A 49 13.85 -1.16 -3.89
CA SER A 49 14.84 -0.71 -2.92
C SER A 49 14.76 -1.60 -1.67
N GLY A 50 15.51 -2.70 -1.66
CA GLY A 50 15.36 -3.75 -0.66
C GLY A 50 13.98 -4.40 -0.76
N ASN A 51 13.20 -4.36 0.31
CA ASN A 51 11.82 -4.86 0.35
C ASN A 51 10.76 -3.76 0.18
N VAL A 52 11.15 -2.60 -0.38
CA VAL A 52 10.25 -1.49 -0.68
C VAL A 52 10.15 -1.35 -2.20
N ALA A 53 8.92 -1.34 -2.72
CA ALA A 53 8.67 -0.96 -4.10
C ALA A 53 8.57 0.56 -4.20
N VAL A 54 9.41 1.19 -5.03
CA VAL A 54 9.36 2.62 -5.30
C VAL A 54 8.73 2.84 -6.67
N VAL A 55 7.56 3.43 -6.68
CA VAL A 55 6.76 3.74 -7.87
C VAL A 55 6.88 5.23 -8.16
N THR A 56 7.40 5.59 -9.32
CA THR A 56 7.48 6.97 -9.77
C THR A 56 6.39 7.23 -10.80
N ILE A 57 5.60 8.29 -10.60
CA ILE A 57 4.58 8.75 -11.55
C ILE A 57 4.88 10.16 -12.03
N SER A 58 4.71 10.41 -13.33
CA SER A 58 4.88 11.73 -13.92
C SER A 58 3.57 12.51 -13.93
N GLN A 59 3.59 13.72 -13.38
CA GLN A 59 2.46 14.65 -13.42
C GLN A 59 2.81 15.89 -14.26
N PRO A 60 2.02 16.21 -15.31
CA PRO A 60 2.27 17.38 -16.13
C PRO A 60 2.19 18.69 -15.33
N TYR A 61 3.14 19.61 -15.57
CA TYR A 61 3.19 20.91 -14.88
C TYR A 61 1.91 21.74 -15.06
N ALA A 62 1.23 21.58 -16.20
CA ALA A 62 -0.04 22.24 -16.48
C ALA A 62 -1.19 21.81 -15.54
N GLN A 63 -1.14 20.60 -14.98
CA GLN A 63 -2.11 20.13 -13.98
C GLN A 63 -1.76 20.68 -12.60
N LEU A 64 -0.47 20.69 -12.22
CA LEU A 64 0.00 21.29 -10.97
C LEU A 64 -0.34 22.78 -10.87
N ARG A 65 -0.16 23.54 -11.96
CA ARG A 65 -0.49 24.96 -12.00
C ARG A 65 -1.99 25.27 -11.86
N ARG A 66 -2.84 24.50 -12.54
CA ARG A 66 -4.31 24.72 -12.53
C ARG A 66 -4.95 24.25 -11.24
N GLY A 67 -4.42 23.16 -10.70
CA GLY A 67 -4.94 22.53 -9.51
C GLY A 67 -4.42 23.05 -8.18
N GLY A 68 -3.26 23.73 -8.20
CA GLY A 68 -2.61 24.23 -6.99
C GLY A 68 -2.23 23.13 -6.02
N THR A 69 -2.20 23.47 -4.72
CA THR A 69 -1.72 22.59 -3.64
C THR A 69 -2.40 21.22 -3.60
N ILE A 70 -3.72 21.15 -3.83
CA ILE A 70 -4.47 19.89 -3.75
C ILE A 70 -3.98 18.91 -4.80
N TRP A 71 -3.83 19.37 -6.04
CA TRP A 71 -3.35 18.51 -7.13
C TRP A 71 -1.88 18.14 -7.00
N ALA A 72 -1.07 18.95 -6.32
CA ALA A 72 0.30 18.59 -6.00
C ALA A 72 0.39 17.43 -4.99
N LYS A 73 -0.58 17.31 -4.09
CA LYS A 73 -0.62 16.28 -3.04
C LYS A 73 -1.30 14.98 -3.46
N VAL A 74 -2.25 15.04 -4.39
CA VAL A 74 -3.16 13.91 -4.65
C VAL A 74 -2.50 12.69 -5.31
N GLY A 75 -1.45 12.92 -6.10
CA GLY A 75 -0.85 11.92 -6.99
C GLY A 75 -0.48 10.60 -6.29
N PRO A 76 0.32 10.64 -5.21
CA PRO A 76 0.73 9.42 -4.51
C PRO A 76 -0.45 8.60 -3.99
N TYR A 77 -1.47 9.27 -3.42
CA TYR A 77 -2.62 8.59 -2.80
C TYR A 77 -3.54 7.91 -3.82
N ILE A 78 -3.62 8.43 -5.04
CA ILE A 78 -4.34 7.76 -6.14
C ILE A 78 -3.67 6.44 -6.51
N VAL A 79 -2.35 6.29 -6.33
CA VAL A 79 -1.66 5.03 -6.62
C VAL A 79 -1.68 4.11 -5.40
N LEU A 80 -1.34 4.63 -4.22
CA LEU A 80 -1.28 3.84 -2.98
C LEU A 80 -2.63 3.20 -2.65
N PHE A 81 -3.73 3.95 -2.71
CA PHE A 81 -5.06 3.43 -2.37
C PHE A 81 -5.76 2.86 -3.60
N SER A 82 -5.16 1.83 -4.17
CA SER A 82 -5.65 1.13 -5.37
C SER A 82 -5.67 -0.38 -5.14
N GLN A 83 -6.48 -1.08 -5.94
CA GLN A 83 -6.54 -2.54 -5.88
C GLN A 83 -5.18 -3.19 -6.19
N PRO A 84 -4.39 -2.73 -7.20
CA PRO A 84 -3.04 -3.25 -7.43
C PRO A 84 -2.11 -3.20 -6.20
N THR A 85 -2.16 -2.14 -5.40
CA THR A 85 -1.34 -2.07 -4.17
C THR A 85 -1.75 -3.14 -3.16
N LEU A 86 -3.06 -3.34 -2.97
CA LEU A 86 -3.56 -4.39 -2.08
C LEU A 86 -3.16 -5.79 -2.58
N ASP A 87 -3.32 -6.03 -3.89
CA ASP A 87 -2.96 -7.30 -4.51
C ASP A 87 -1.46 -7.59 -4.39
N LEU A 88 -0.60 -6.57 -4.56
CA LEU A 88 0.84 -6.69 -4.37
C LEU A 88 1.18 -7.10 -2.92
N PHE A 89 0.58 -6.46 -1.91
CA PHE A 89 0.82 -6.84 -0.51
C PHE A 89 0.31 -8.25 -0.17
N GLN A 90 -0.79 -8.68 -0.79
CA GLN A 90 -1.35 -10.02 -0.59
C GLN A 90 -0.52 -11.10 -1.30
N THR A 91 0.03 -10.78 -2.46
CA THR A 91 0.79 -11.73 -3.30
C THR A 91 2.22 -11.91 -2.80
N TYR A 92 2.86 -10.84 -2.33
CA TYR A 92 4.28 -10.84 -1.96
C TYR A 92 4.43 -10.58 -0.47
N GLY A 93 4.56 -11.65 0.33
CA GLY A 93 4.66 -11.54 1.78
C GLY A 93 5.95 -10.83 2.26
N GLY A 94 7.01 -10.82 1.44
CA GLY A 94 8.24 -10.09 1.72
C GLY A 94 8.15 -8.57 1.48
N LEU A 95 7.14 -8.07 0.77
CA LEU A 95 7.01 -6.65 0.42
C LEU A 95 6.57 -5.82 1.63
N ALA A 96 7.48 -5.04 2.21
CA ALA A 96 7.23 -4.30 3.44
C ALA A 96 6.52 -2.96 3.23
N ALA A 97 6.72 -2.31 2.08
CA ALA A 97 6.10 -1.02 1.78
C ALA A 97 6.04 -0.75 0.28
N ILE A 98 5.13 0.15 -0.10
CA ILE A 98 5.13 0.81 -1.40
C ILE A 98 5.28 2.31 -1.18
N ARG A 99 6.29 2.89 -1.82
CA ARG A 99 6.53 4.34 -1.86
C ARG A 99 6.15 4.85 -3.24
N VAL A 100 5.30 5.86 -3.29
CA VAL A 100 4.97 6.55 -4.54
C VAL A 100 5.61 7.92 -4.53
N VAL A 101 6.36 8.23 -5.59
CA VAL A 101 6.99 9.53 -5.85
C VAL A 101 6.30 10.15 -7.06
N THR A 102 5.63 11.27 -6.86
CA THR A 102 5.13 12.09 -7.96
C THR A 102 6.23 13.05 -8.40
N VAL A 103 6.57 13.02 -9.67
CA VAL A 103 7.54 13.94 -10.29
C VAL A 103 6.87 14.80 -11.35
N THR A 104 7.49 15.93 -11.66
CA THR A 104 7.19 16.70 -12.88
C THR A 104 7.80 16.03 -14.11
N GLY A 105 7.41 16.46 -15.31
CA GLY A 105 8.03 16.00 -16.57
C GLY A 105 9.53 16.26 -16.69
N SER A 106 10.12 17.12 -15.85
CA SER A 106 11.58 17.31 -15.76
C SER A 106 12.24 16.46 -14.66
N GLY A 107 11.52 15.52 -14.05
CA GLY A 107 12.01 14.62 -13.00
C GLY A 107 12.09 15.24 -11.60
N GLN A 108 11.60 16.47 -11.39
CA GLN A 108 11.61 17.07 -10.04
C GLN A 108 10.49 16.47 -9.19
N ALA A 109 10.82 15.99 -7.99
CA ALA A 109 9.85 15.50 -7.02
C ALA A 109 8.89 16.60 -6.57
N VAL A 110 7.62 16.24 -6.44
CA VAL A 110 6.51 17.10 -6.02
C VAL A 110 5.93 16.62 -4.70
N ALA A 111 5.68 15.31 -4.61
CA ALA A 111 5.12 14.65 -3.44
C ALA A 111 5.63 13.22 -3.36
N THR A 112 5.87 12.76 -2.14
CA THR A 112 6.23 11.37 -1.83
C THR A 112 5.28 10.87 -0.75
N ALA A 113 4.77 9.66 -0.89
CA ALA A 113 4.06 8.98 0.18
C ALA A 113 4.45 7.50 0.25
N THR A 114 4.57 6.95 1.45
CA THR A 114 4.92 5.56 1.71
C THR A 114 3.83 4.90 2.53
N LEU A 115 3.24 3.83 1.99
CA LEU A 115 2.31 2.97 2.69
C LEU A 115 3.05 1.70 3.14
N LEU A 116 3.05 1.44 4.45
CA LEU A 116 3.54 0.19 5.02
C LEU A 116 2.52 -0.92 4.80
N ARG A 117 3.01 -2.15 4.64
CA ARG A 117 2.19 -3.35 4.43
C ARG A 117 1.05 -3.48 5.43
N ASP A 118 1.37 -3.30 6.71
CA ASP A 118 0.41 -3.44 7.81
C ASP A 118 -0.20 -2.09 8.23
N GLY A 119 -0.01 -1.03 7.43
CA GLY A 119 -0.55 0.30 7.69
C GLY A 119 -2.07 0.38 7.55
N LEU A 120 -2.69 -0.57 6.84
CA LEU A 120 -4.14 -0.69 6.68
C LEU A 120 -4.58 -2.14 6.94
N ASN A 121 -5.58 -2.31 7.80
CA ASN A 121 -6.36 -3.55 7.93
C ASN A 121 -7.48 -3.61 6.86
N GLU A 122 -8.22 -4.73 6.84
CA GLU A 122 -9.29 -4.99 5.86
C GLU A 122 -10.34 -3.86 5.77
N LEU A 123 -10.82 -3.36 6.92
CA LEU A 123 -11.83 -2.29 6.96
C LEU A 123 -11.25 -0.98 6.40
N THR A 124 -10.03 -0.65 6.80
CA THR A 124 -9.36 0.57 6.35
C THR A 124 -8.98 0.49 4.87
N TRP A 125 -8.64 -0.69 4.35
CA TRP A 125 -8.44 -0.91 2.91
C TRP A 125 -9.71 -0.67 2.11
N ARG A 126 -10.83 -1.24 2.56
CA ARG A 126 -12.14 -1.03 1.91
C ARG A 126 -12.50 0.46 1.86
N ARG A 127 -12.24 1.19 2.95
CA ARG A 127 -12.46 2.63 3.00
C ARG A 127 -11.52 3.41 2.08
N ALA A 128 -10.23 3.09 2.08
CA ALA A 128 -9.23 3.71 1.21
C ALA A 128 -9.60 3.56 -0.27
N LEU A 129 -10.01 2.34 -0.69
CA LEU A 129 -10.44 2.07 -2.06
C LEU A 129 -11.68 2.88 -2.44
N ASN A 130 -12.66 3.03 -1.53
CA ASN A 130 -13.85 3.84 -1.78
C ASN A 130 -13.53 5.34 -1.92
N ILE A 131 -12.68 5.88 -1.04
CA ILE A 131 -12.27 7.30 -1.08
C ILE A 131 -11.50 7.57 -2.37
N ALA A 132 -10.50 6.75 -2.70
CA ALA A 132 -9.72 6.90 -3.91
C ALA A 132 -10.55 6.66 -5.18
N GLY A 133 -11.49 5.72 -5.16
CA GLY A 133 -12.43 5.47 -6.26
C GLY A 133 -13.30 6.70 -6.55
N ARG A 134 -13.83 7.35 -5.51
CA ARG A 134 -14.54 8.64 -5.64
C ARG A 134 -13.62 9.74 -6.17
N ALA A 135 -12.40 9.85 -5.65
CA ALA A 135 -11.45 10.86 -6.08
C ALA A 135 -11.07 10.73 -7.57
N ARG A 136 -10.87 9.50 -8.07
CA ARG A 136 -10.60 9.23 -9.50
C ARG A 136 -11.77 9.61 -10.40
N ARG A 137 -13.01 9.36 -9.97
CA ARG A 137 -14.21 9.63 -10.78
C ARG A 137 -14.63 11.10 -10.74
N ASP A 138 -14.68 11.69 -9.54
CA ASP A 138 -15.35 12.97 -9.31
C ASP A 138 -14.36 14.11 -9.01
N GLY A 139 -13.06 13.82 -8.84
CA GLY A 139 -12.07 14.76 -8.32
C GLY A 139 -11.82 15.98 -9.19
N THR A 140 -12.07 15.89 -10.50
CA THR A 140 -11.99 17.03 -11.42
C THR A 140 -13.12 18.03 -11.23
N GLU A 141 -14.28 17.59 -10.74
CA GLU A 141 -15.49 18.40 -10.55
C GLU A 141 -15.70 18.79 -9.09
N ARG A 142 -15.22 17.96 -8.15
CA ARG A 142 -15.47 18.08 -6.71
C ARG A 142 -14.18 18.00 -5.92
N VAL A 143 -13.59 19.17 -5.69
CA VAL A 143 -12.33 19.34 -4.96
C VAL A 143 -12.35 18.70 -3.56
N THR A 144 -13.49 18.76 -2.85
CA THR A 144 -13.62 18.18 -1.50
C THR A 144 -13.37 16.67 -1.44
N VAL A 145 -13.58 15.95 -2.54
CA VAL A 145 -13.28 14.51 -2.61
C VAL A 145 -11.77 14.27 -2.70
N LEU A 146 -11.03 15.17 -3.35
CA LEU A 146 -9.57 15.13 -3.36
C LEU A 146 -9.00 15.48 -1.98
N GLU A 147 -9.59 16.45 -1.29
CA GLU A 147 -9.22 16.80 0.10
C GLU A 147 -9.44 15.61 1.05
N GLU A 148 -10.57 14.90 0.92
CA GLU A 148 -10.84 13.69 1.69
C GLU A 148 -9.78 12.61 1.44
N LEU A 149 -9.37 12.41 0.18
CA LEU A 149 -8.29 11.48 -0.17
C LEU A 149 -6.95 11.89 0.44
N ILE A 150 -6.61 13.18 0.36
CA ILE A 150 -5.36 13.72 0.92
C ILE A 150 -5.34 13.53 2.43
N ASN A 151 -6.42 13.91 3.13
CA ASN A 151 -6.50 13.78 4.59
C ASN A 151 -6.37 12.30 5.01
N TRP A 152 -7.09 11.40 4.33
CA TRP A 152 -6.94 9.96 4.57
C TRP A 152 -5.50 9.48 4.34
N GLY A 153 -4.85 9.98 3.29
CA GLY A 153 -3.45 9.71 2.98
C GLY A 153 -2.49 10.17 4.07
N GLU A 154 -2.60 11.43 4.49
CA GLU A 154 -1.74 12.03 5.52
C GLU A 154 -1.91 11.33 6.89
N GLU A 155 -3.07 10.74 7.17
CA GLU A 155 -3.31 9.97 8.40
C GLU A 155 -2.69 8.56 8.39
N HIS A 156 -2.53 7.93 7.21
CA HIS A 156 -2.20 6.50 7.09
C HIS A 156 -0.88 6.21 6.35
N THR A 157 -0.12 7.25 5.98
CA THR A 157 1.14 7.10 5.24
C THR A 157 2.21 8.03 5.81
N GLU A 158 3.47 7.67 5.61
CA GLU A 158 4.56 8.62 5.73
C GLU A 158 4.59 9.47 4.46
N PHE A 159 4.62 10.80 4.56
CA PHE A 159 4.58 11.67 3.39
C PHE A 159 5.54 12.85 3.48
N GLU A 160 5.96 13.34 2.32
CA GLU A 160 6.74 14.54 2.15
C GLU A 160 6.24 15.30 0.92
N TYR A 161 6.18 16.62 1.02
CA TYR A 161 5.79 17.50 -0.08
C TYR A 161 6.84 18.55 -0.33
N ASP A 162 7.09 18.85 -1.59
CA ASP A 162 7.99 19.95 -1.93
C ASP A 162 7.30 21.31 -1.65
N PRO A 163 7.88 22.15 -0.77
CA PRO A 163 7.33 23.46 -0.41
C PRO A 163 7.03 24.38 -1.60
N ARG A 164 7.74 24.21 -2.72
CA ARG A 164 7.55 25.01 -3.95
C ARG A 164 6.18 24.80 -4.59
N TYR A 165 5.55 23.66 -4.36
CA TYR A 165 4.26 23.30 -4.96
C TYR A 165 3.07 23.41 -4.01
N ILE A 166 3.32 23.47 -2.69
CA ILE A 166 2.26 23.53 -1.68
C ILE A 166 2.07 24.91 -1.03
N ARG A 167 3.08 25.79 -1.06
CA ARG A 167 2.95 27.15 -0.50
C ARG A 167 2.06 27.99 -1.41
N ARG A 168 0.98 28.55 -0.86
CA ARG A 168 0.24 29.64 -1.51
C ARG A 168 1.20 30.82 -1.69
N ARG A 169 1.36 31.29 -2.93
CA ARG A 169 1.89 32.65 -3.17
C ARG A 169 0.84 33.67 -2.78
#